data_AF-A0A968LFN3-F1
#
_entry.id   AF-A0A968LFN3-F1
#
_cell.length_a   1.000
_cell.length_b   1.000
_cell.length_c   1.000
_cell.angle_alpha   90.00
_cell.angle_beta   90.00
_cell.angle_gamma   90.00
#
_symmetry.space_group_name_H-M   'P 1'
#
loop_
_entity.id
_entity.type
_entity.pdbx_description
1 polymer ?
#
loop_
_entity_poly.entity_id
_entity_poly.type
_entity_poly.pdbx_seq_one_letter_code
_entity_poly.pdbx_strand_id
1 'polypeptide(L)'
;MHSTTYLLLPLALLTCVDQTDTRSGDDDGDELLYPGAEIYQFADDPPEAYVQVDRVAMPAVTMLLVDPGEGYNYATVDDDLDALFLDDITANLAELHARFDDDVLELGYPPCKLAQCVLHVGPLVIPDTLRLHVIGKPRFPNGRWLGDRAIDIMMAHSLLDPWTQPPDVLIGQLGPIANDVPFLAEFPYLAPPHP
;
A
#
# COMPACT_ATOMS: atom_id res chain seq x y z
N MET A 1 -24.53 34.23 9.17
CA MET A 1 -24.71 33.63 7.83
C MET A 1 -23.52 34.03 6.98
N HIS A 2 -22.45 33.25 7.00
CA HIS A 2 -21.30 33.44 6.12
C HIS A 2 -21.28 32.26 5.15
N SER A 3 -21.60 32.54 3.89
CA SER A 3 -21.61 31.57 2.79
C SER A 3 -20.19 31.50 2.23
N THR A 4 -19.48 30.41 2.50
CA THR A 4 -18.17 30.14 1.89
C THR A 4 -18.42 29.38 0.60
N THR A 5 -18.32 30.11 -0.52
CA THR A 5 -18.38 29.54 -1.87
C THR A 5 -17.02 28.91 -2.17
N TYR A 6 -16.96 27.59 -2.31
CA TYR A 6 -15.78 26.88 -2.80
C TYR A 6 -15.70 27.04 -4.32
N LEU A 7 -14.66 27.75 -4.77
CA LEU A 7 -14.28 27.82 -6.18
C LEU A 7 -13.58 26.49 -6.53
N LEU A 8 -14.28 25.63 -7.26
CA LEU A 8 -13.68 24.49 -7.96
C LEU A 8 -12.76 25.05 -9.06
N LEU A 9 -11.46 25.07 -8.78
CA LEU A 9 -10.44 25.29 -9.79
C LEU A 9 -10.27 23.96 -10.56
N PRO A 10 -10.48 23.91 -11.89
CA PRO A 10 -10.15 22.71 -12.65
C PRO A 10 -8.63 22.56 -12.63
N LEU A 11 -8.15 21.50 -12.00
CA LEU A 11 -6.78 21.04 -12.12
C LEU A 11 -6.59 20.66 -13.60
N ALA A 12 -5.99 21.56 -14.37
CA ALA A 12 -5.58 21.26 -15.73
C ALA A 12 -4.61 20.08 -15.65
N LEU A 13 -5.04 18.93 -16.18
CA LEU A 13 -4.13 17.84 -16.51
C LEU A 13 -3.01 18.46 -17.33
N LEU A 14 -1.80 18.47 -16.76
CA LEU A 14 -0.59 18.64 -17.52
C LEU A 14 -0.53 17.41 -18.44
N THR A 15 -1.02 17.57 -19.67
CA THR A 15 -0.87 16.59 -20.73
C THR A 15 0.60 16.23 -20.81
N CYS A 16 0.95 14.95 -20.69
CA CYS A 16 2.21 14.47 -21.21
C CYS A 16 2.30 14.97 -22.65
N VAL A 17 3.25 15.85 -22.92
CA VAL A 17 3.58 16.23 -24.29
C VAL A 17 4.05 14.95 -24.94
N ASP A 18 3.24 14.44 -25.85
CA ASP A 18 3.68 13.49 -26.86
C ASP A 18 4.74 14.21 -27.69
N GLN A 19 6.01 14.10 -27.26
CA GLN A 19 7.10 14.32 -28.17
C GLN A 19 6.99 13.18 -29.17
N THR A 20 6.28 13.47 -30.27
CA THR A 20 6.50 12.77 -31.52
C THR A 20 7.99 12.83 -31.79
N ASP A 21 8.69 11.76 -31.43
CA ASP A 21 10.06 11.51 -31.83
C ASP A 21 10.00 11.29 -33.34
N THR A 22 10.05 12.39 -34.08
CA THR A 22 10.40 12.34 -35.48
C THR A 22 11.87 11.94 -35.52
N ARG A 23 12.12 10.64 -35.47
CA ARG A 23 13.40 10.04 -35.87
C ARG A 23 13.57 10.28 -37.36
N SER A 24 13.92 11.51 -37.72
CA SER A 24 14.64 11.80 -38.95
C SER A 24 16.00 11.16 -38.76
N GLY A 25 16.28 10.11 -39.52
CA GLY A 25 17.65 9.64 -39.66
C GLY A 25 18.51 10.83 -40.07
N ASP A 26 19.56 11.07 -39.30
CA ASP A 26 20.89 11.27 -39.83
C ASP A 26 21.88 10.89 -38.72
N ASP A 27 22.62 9.86 -39.04
CA ASP A 27 23.78 9.30 -38.35
C ASP A 27 24.90 10.35 -38.37
N ASP A 28 25.46 10.71 -37.22
CA ASP A 28 26.83 11.22 -37.08
C ASP A 28 27.24 11.08 -35.61
N GLY A 29 27.83 9.93 -35.30
CA GLY A 29 28.16 9.50 -33.95
C GLY A 29 29.24 10.31 -33.24
N ASP A 30 29.14 10.31 -31.91
CA ASP A 30 30.22 9.88 -31.01
C ASP A 30 29.60 9.59 -29.62
N GLU A 31 28.77 8.54 -29.54
CA GLU A 31 28.36 8.02 -28.24
C GLU A 31 29.49 7.09 -27.77
N LEU A 32 30.17 7.50 -26.71
CA LEU A 32 31.20 6.71 -26.02
C LEU A 32 30.59 5.40 -25.51
N LEU A 33 30.49 4.42 -26.41
CA LEU A 33 30.07 3.06 -26.17
C LEU A 33 31.07 2.40 -25.23
N TYR A 34 30.71 2.31 -23.95
CA TYR A 34 31.28 1.28 -23.10
C TYR A 34 30.93 -0.07 -23.75
N PRO A 35 31.92 -0.92 -24.09
CA PRO A 35 31.65 -2.22 -24.67
C PRO A 35 30.88 -3.05 -23.64
N GLY A 36 29.58 -3.24 -23.88
CA GLY A 36 28.66 -3.97 -22.99
C GLY A 36 27.51 -3.16 -22.38
N ALA A 37 27.40 -1.85 -22.66
CA ALA A 37 26.20 -1.09 -22.31
C ALA A 37 25.11 -1.36 -23.35
N GLU A 38 24.22 -2.32 -23.10
CA GLU A 38 22.97 -2.37 -23.85
C GLU A 38 22.16 -1.12 -23.51
N ILE A 39 21.76 -0.37 -24.54
CA ILE A 39 20.87 0.77 -24.38
C ILE A 39 19.58 0.22 -23.80
N TYR A 40 19.22 0.63 -22.59
CA TYR A 40 17.95 0.25 -21.98
C TYR A 40 16.81 0.77 -22.86
N GLN A 41 16.14 -0.14 -23.58
CA GLN A 41 14.93 0.19 -24.32
C GLN A 41 13.74 0.13 -23.35
N PHE A 42 13.09 1.28 -23.16
CA PHE A 42 11.81 1.32 -22.49
C PHE A 42 10.75 0.62 -23.37
N ALA A 43 9.84 -0.11 -22.73
CA ALA A 43 8.71 -0.71 -23.43
C ALA A 43 7.82 0.39 -24.03
N ASP A 44 7.45 0.24 -25.30
CA ASP A 44 6.63 1.15 -26.10
C ASP A 44 5.20 0.64 -26.31
N ASP A 45 4.89 -0.52 -25.72
CA ASP A 45 3.54 -1.08 -25.71
C ASP A 45 2.54 -0.09 -25.09
N PRO A 46 1.29 -0.05 -25.58
CA PRO A 46 0.27 0.84 -25.03
C PRO A 46 -0.13 0.40 -23.60
N PRO A 47 -0.63 1.30 -22.74
CA PRO A 47 -0.97 0.98 -21.34
C PRO A 47 -1.88 -0.24 -21.16
N GLU A 48 -2.78 -0.48 -22.11
CA GLU A 48 -3.72 -1.60 -22.10
C GLU A 48 -3.06 -2.97 -22.33
N ALA A 49 -1.80 -3.00 -22.77
CA ALA A 49 -1.02 -4.23 -22.95
C ALA A 49 -0.37 -4.72 -21.64
N TYR A 50 -0.37 -3.90 -20.60
CA TYR A 50 0.20 -4.26 -19.29
C TYR A 50 -0.87 -4.86 -18.37
N VAL A 51 -0.48 -5.88 -17.60
CA VAL A 51 -1.32 -6.43 -16.54
C VAL A 51 -1.12 -5.61 -15.27
N GLN A 52 -2.22 -5.23 -14.63
CA GLN A 52 -2.21 -4.57 -13.33
C GLN A 52 -1.82 -5.57 -12.23
N VAL A 53 -0.80 -5.24 -11.43
CA VAL A 53 -0.28 -6.09 -10.32
C VAL A 53 -0.04 -5.24 -9.06
N ASP A 54 -0.72 -4.11 -8.93
CA ASP A 54 -0.55 -3.16 -7.83
C ASP A 54 -0.97 -3.75 -6.47
N ARG A 55 -2.00 -4.60 -6.46
CA ARG A 55 -2.54 -5.25 -5.25
C ARG A 55 -1.58 -6.17 -4.50
N VAL A 56 -0.50 -6.63 -5.16
CA VAL A 56 0.57 -7.42 -4.51
C VAL A 56 1.44 -6.56 -3.58
N ALA A 57 1.40 -5.24 -3.71
CA ALA A 57 2.29 -4.34 -2.97
C ALA A 57 1.78 -3.97 -1.56
N MET A 58 0.60 -4.46 -1.13
CA MET A 58 0.00 -4.18 0.19
C MET A 58 -0.07 -5.42 1.11
N PRO A 59 1.07 -6.01 1.51
CA PRO A 59 1.09 -7.30 2.21
C PRO A 59 0.37 -7.29 3.57
N ALA A 60 0.25 -6.13 4.23
CA ALA A 60 -0.47 -6.03 5.51
C ALA A 60 -2.00 -6.07 5.33
N VAL A 61 -2.51 -5.50 4.23
CA VAL A 61 -3.93 -5.59 3.85
C VAL A 61 -4.25 -7.03 3.47
N THR A 62 -3.44 -7.63 2.59
CA THR A 62 -3.63 -9.01 2.13
C THR A 62 -3.48 -10.05 3.25
N MET A 63 -2.71 -9.77 4.30
CA MET A 63 -2.59 -10.69 5.44
C MET A 63 -3.76 -10.61 6.42
N LEU A 64 -4.48 -9.47 6.48
CA LEU A 64 -5.39 -9.18 7.57
C LEU A 64 -6.85 -9.03 7.12
N LEU A 65 -7.09 -8.44 5.95
CA LEU A 65 -8.40 -7.96 5.53
C LEU A 65 -9.02 -8.75 4.38
N VAL A 66 -8.22 -9.36 3.52
CA VAL A 66 -8.70 -10.11 2.34
C VAL A 66 -7.95 -11.43 2.22
N ASP A 67 -8.54 -12.44 1.59
CA ASP A 67 -7.86 -13.72 1.38
C ASP A 67 -6.65 -13.53 0.43
N PRO A 68 -5.42 -13.89 0.85
CA PRO A 68 -4.23 -13.84 0.01
C PRO A 68 -4.31 -14.88 -1.11
N GLY A 69 -4.94 -14.51 -2.21
CA GLY A 69 -5.09 -15.36 -3.39
C GLY A 69 -4.78 -14.65 -4.70
N GLU A 70 -4.63 -15.44 -5.76
CA GLU A 70 -4.55 -14.93 -7.14
C GLU A 70 -5.75 -14.03 -7.46
N GLY A 71 -6.95 -14.35 -6.95
CA GLY A 71 -8.16 -13.56 -7.18
C GLY A 71 -8.03 -12.09 -6.77
N TYR A 72 -7.54 -11.80 -5.57
CA TYR A 72 -7.29 -10.41 -5.15
C TYR A 72 -6.11 -9.80 -5.91
N ASN A 73 -5.00 -10.53 -6.04
CA ASN A 73 -3.76 -10.00 -6.65
C ASN A 73 -3.90 -9.62 -8.14
N TYR A 74 -4.87 -10.20 -8.85
CA TYR A 74 -5.14 -9.93 -10.26
C TYR A 74 -6.45 -9.16 -10.51
N ALA A 75 -7.08 -8.64 -9.45
CA ALA A 75 -8.33 -7.91 -9.57
C ALA A 75 -8.13 -6.51 -10.16
N THR A 76 -9.13 -6.06 -10.90
CA THR A 76 -9.16 -4.77 -11.60
C THR A 76 -9.92 -3.71 -10.81
N VAL A 77 -9.93 -2.47 -11.32
CA VAL A 77 -10.78 -1.41 -10.74
C VAL A 77 -12.28 -1.68 -10.92
N ASP A 78 -12.68 -2.47 -11.92
CA ASP A 78 -14.10 -2.83 -12.10
C ASP A 78 -14.56 -3.78 -10.97
N ASP A 79 -13.68 -4.69 -10.53
CA ASP A 79 -13.96 -5.58 -9.39
C ASP A 79 -14.13 -4.80 -8.07
N ASP A 80 -13.43 -3.67 -7.91
CA ASP A 80 -13.62 -2.74 -6.80
C ASP A 80 -14.99 -2.06 -6.84
N LEU A 81 -15.43 -1.64 -8.03
CA LEU A 81 -16.74 -1.01 -8.25
C LEU A 81 -17.89 -1.99 -8.01
N ASP A 82 -17.68 -3.27 -8.31
CA ASP A 82 -18.61 -4.36 -8.02
C ASP A 82 -18.57 -4.83 -6.55
N ALA A 83 -17.72 -4.21 -5.73
CA ALA A 83 -17.53 -4.51 -4.31
C ALA A 83 -17.17 -5.99 -4.05
N LEU A 84 -16.42 -6.61 -4.96
CA LEU A 84 -16.11 -8.05 -4.94
C LEU A 84 -15.51 -8.52 -3.61
N PHE A 85 -14.69 -7.67 -2.97
CA PHE A 85 -13.96 -8.00 -1.74
C PHE A 85 -14.63 -7.48 -0.45
N LEU A 86 -15.77 -6.78 -0.54
CA LEU A 86 -16.39 -6.18 0.64
C LEU A 86 -16.88 -7.24 1.65
N ASP A 87 -17.40 -8.35 1.15
CA ASP A 87 -17.86 -9.46 1.98
C ASP A 87 -16.69 -10.12 2.72
N ASP A 88 -15.56 -10.34 2.04
CA ASP A 88 -14.34 -10.88 2.64
C ASP A 88 -13.78 -9.94 3.72
N ILE A 89 -13.68 -8.64 3.41
CA ILE A 89 -13.26 -7.62 4.39
C ILE A 89 -14.15 -7.66 5.63
N THR A 90 -15.47 -7.72 5.42
CA THR A 90 -16.44 -7.73 6.52
C THR A 90 -16.32 -9.01 7.35
N ALA A 91 -16.15 -10.16 6.71
CA ALA A 91 -15.97 -11.45 7.37
C ALA A 91 -14.67 -11.49 8.19
N ASN A 92 -13.55 -11.11 7.59
CA ASN A 92 -12.25 -11.10 8.26
C ASN A 92 -12.22 -10.10 9.44
N LEU A 93 -12.82 -8.92 9.29
CA LEU A 93 -12.97 -7.99 10.41
C LEU A 93 -13.83 -8.58 11.53
N ALA A 94 -14.94 -9.25 11.21
CA ALA A 94 -15.76 -9.89 12.22
C ALA A 94 -14.99 -10.98 12.99
N GLU A 95 -14.12 -11.73 12.32
CA GLU A 95 -13.24 -12.70 12.97
C GLU A 95 -12.18 -12.06 13.86
N LEU A 96 -11.59 -10.94 13.43
CA LEU A 96 -10.64 -10.17 14.23
C LEU A 96 -11.30 -9.61 15.49
N HIS A 97 -12.48 -9.02 15.36
CA HIS A 97 -13.28 -8.55 16.49
C HIS A 97 -13.60 -9.69 17.45
N ALA A 98 -14.06 -10.84 16.94
CA ALA A 98 -14.36 -12.00 17.76
C ALA A 98 -13.14 -12.54 18.52
N ARG A 99 -11.92 -12.32 18.00
CA ARG A 99 -10.68 -12.79 18.61
C ARG A 99 -10.06 -11.79 19.59
N PHE A 100 -10.11 -10.50 19.28
CA PHE A 100 -9.29 -9.48 19.94
C PHE A 100 -10.08 -8.38 20.65
N ASP A 101 -11.41 -8.31 20.52
CA ASP A 101 -12.18 -7.25 21.18
C ASP A 101 -12.03 -7.28 22.70
N ASP A 102 -12.05 -8.48 23.30
CA ASP A 102 -11.86 -8.65 24.74
C ASP A 102 -10.46 -8.20 25.17
N ASP A 103 -9.41 -8.57 24.42
CA ASP A 103 -8.02 -8.19 24.71
C ASP A 103 -7.82 -6.67 24.61
N VAL A 104 -8.35 -6.06 23.56
CA VAL A 104 -8.22 -4.61 23.30
C VAL A 104 -9.04 -3.81 24.33
N LEU A 105 -10.18 -4.33 24.75
CA LEU A 105 -10.98 -3.75 25.82
C LEU A 105 -10.29 -3.86 27.18
N GLU A 106 -9.60 -4.98 27.48
CA GLU A 106 -8.79 -5.15 28.70
C GLU A 106 -7.64 -4.14 28.75
N LEU A 107 -7.07 -3.79 27.61
CA LEU A 107 -6.07 -2.72 27.45
C LEU A 107 -6.65 -1.30 27.60
N GLY A 108 -7.98 -1.16 27.71
CA GLY A 108 -8.66 0.11 27.90
C GLY A 108 -9.02 0.85 26.62
N TYR A 109 -8.94 0.18 25.46
CA TYR A 109 -9.31 0.75 24.18
C TYR A 109 -10.67 0.18 23.73
N PRO A 110 -11.72 1.00 23.59
CA PRO A 110 -13.01 0.50 23.14
C PRO A 110 -12.93 0.14 21.65
N PRO A 111 -13.26 -1.11 21.26
CA PRO A 111 -13.29 -1.49 19.84
C PRO A 111 -14.34 -0.69 19.07
N CYS A 112 -14.09 -0.45 17.78
CA CYS A 112 -15.10 0.10 16.88
C CYS A 112 -16.20 -0.94 16.61
N LYS A 113 -17.41 -0.48 16.27
CA LYS A 113 -18.43 -1.40 15.78
C LYS A 113 -18.04 -1.86 14.38
N LEU A 114 -18.28 -3.13 14.04
CA LEU A 114 -17.93 -3.72 12.74
C LEU A 114 -18.23 -2.81 11.54
N ALA A 115 -19.45 -2.26 11.44
CA ALA A 115 -19.82 -1.37 10.34
C ALA A 115 -18.99 -0.07 10.26
N GLN A 116 -18.55 0.47 11.41
CA GLN A 116 -17.66 1.63 11.44
C GLN A 116 -16.24 1.24 11.00
N CYS A 117 -15.75 0.08 11.42
CA CYS A 117 -14.42 -0.40 11.04
C CYS A 117 -14.37 -0.69 9.53
N VAL A 118 -15.41 -1.32 8.96
CA VAL A 118 -15.55 -1.55 7.50
C VAL A 118 -15.47 -0.23 6.73
N LEU A 119 -16.20 0.81 7.17
CA LEU A 119 -16.16 2.13 6.52
C LEU A 119 -14.79 2.80 6.60
N HIS A 120 -14.00 2.47 7.63
CA HIS A 120 -12.68 3.04 7.83
C HIS A 120 -11.60 2.31 7.02
N VAL A 121 -11.58 0.97 7.07
CA VAL A 121 -10.52 0.17 6.43
C VAL A 121 -10.84 -0.22 4.99
N GLY A 122 -12.12 -0.23 4.59
CA GLY A 122 -12.52 -0.49 3.20
C GLY A 122 -11.76 0.38 2.19
N PRO A 123 -11.62 1.69 2.42
CA PRO A 123 -10.80 2.58 1.57
C PRO A 123 -9.30 2.28 1.51
N LEU A 124 -8.76 1.38 2.35
CA LEU A 124 -7.38 0.88 2.23
C LEU A 124 -7.26 -0.24 1.19
N VAL A 125 -8.39 -0.83 0.81
CA VAL A 125 -8.49 -1.95 -0.14
C VAL A 125 -9.15 -1.52 -1.45
N ILE A 126 -10.13 -0.59 -1.37
CA ILE A 126 -11.03 -0.23 -2.47
C ILE A 126 -11.19 1.30 -2.56
N PRO A 127 -10.76 1.98 -3.66
CA PRO A 127 -9.89 1.45 -4.70
C PRO A 127 -8.45 1.30 -4.19
N ASP A 128 -7.76 0.25 -4.59
CA ASP A 128 -6.34 0.11 -4.30
C ASP A 128 -5.56 1.19 -5.08
N THR A 129 -4.77 2.02 -4.39
CA THR A 129 -3.96 3.06 -5.03
C THR A 129 -2.54 3.07 -4.49
N LEU A 130 -1.57 2.91 -5.39
CA LEU A 130 -0.16 3.11 -5.07
C LEU A 130 0.18 4.60 -5.04
N ARG A 131 0.63 5.07 -3.88
CA ARG A 131 1.16 6.43 -3.71
C ARG A 131 2.67 6.40 -3.74
N LEU A 132 3.27 6.94 -4.80
CA LEU A 132 4.71 7.05 -4.94
C LEU A 132 5.24 8.33 -4.29
N HIS A 133 6.19 8.18 -3.36
CA HIS A 133 6.89 9.31 -2.75
C HIS A 133 8.32 9.42 -3.28
N VAL A 134 8.51 10.25 -4.31
CA VAL A 134 9.77 10.33 -5.08
C VAL A 134 10.80 11.35 -4.56
N ILE A 135 10.47 12.11 -3.52
CA ILE A 135 11.32 13.20 -2.98
C ILE A 135 12.06 12.76 -1.70
N GLY A 136 11.78 11.56 -1.19
CA GLY A 136 12.37 11.03 0.05
C GLY A 136 13.61 10.17 -0.16
N LYS A 137 14.32 9.86 0.94
CA LYS A 137 15.34 8.79 0.94
C LYS A 137 14.68 7.48 0.47
N PRO A 138 15.34 6.69 -0.41
CA PRO A 138 14.82 5.40 -0.81
C PRO A 138 14.67 4.51 0.43
N ARG A 139 13.54 3.79 0.47
CA ARG A 139 13.17 2.85 1.53
C ARG A 139 12.96 1.48 0.89
N PHE A 140 12.50 0.48 1.65
CA PHE A 140 12.13 -0.81 1.04
C PHE A 140 11.09 -0.60 -0.07
N PRO A 141 10.94 -1.54 -1.03
CA PRO A 141 10.09 -1.40 -2.21
C PRO A 141 8.64 -0.91 -2.01
N ASN A 142 8.13 -0.86 -0.77
CA ASN A 142 6.80 -0.32 -0.43
C ASN A 142 6.88 0.96 0.45
N GLY A 143 7.99 1.70 0.42
CA GLY A 143 8.18 2.93 1.20
C GLY A 143 8.38 2.74 2.71
N ARG A 144 8.56 1.49 3.17
CA ARG A 144 8.67 1.11 4.58
C ARG A 144 10.11 0.90 5.05
N TRP A 145 10.35 1.06 6.34
CA TRP A 145 11.55 0.55 7.02
C TRP A 145 11.33 -0.89 7.50
N LEU A 146 12.42 -1.64 7.66
CA LEU A 146 12.36 -2.98 8.25
C LEU A 146 11.72 -3.00 9.65
N GLY A 147 11.91 -1.92 10.41
CA GLY A 147 11.34 -1.75 11.74
C GLY A 147 9.89 -1.25 11.77
N ASP A 148 9.27 -0.95 10.61
CA ASP A 148 7.92 -0.40 10.59
C ASP A 148 6.89 -1.43 11.07
N ARG A 149 6.09 -1.03 12.05
CA ARG A 149 5.08 -1.84 12.74
C ARG A 149 3.75 -1.91 11.99
N ALA A 150 3.79 -2.21 10.69
CA ALA A 150 2.58 -2.10 9.86
C ALA A 150 1.47 -3.06 10.27
N ILE A 151 1.79 -4.24 10.82
CA ILE A 151 0.76 -5.16 11.32
C ILE A 151 0.04 -4.56 12.52
N ASP A 152 0.76 -3.98 13.49
CA ASP A 152 0.12 -3.35 14.65
C ASP A 152 -0.70 -2.12 14.24
N ILE A 153 -0.21 -1.33 13.29
CA ILE A 153 -0.92 -0.16 12.76
C ILE A 153 -2.20 -0.60 12.03
N MET A 154 -2.10 -1.62 11.18
CA MET A 154 -3.27 -2.18 10.49
C MET A 154 -4.26 -2.82 11.47
N MET A 155 -3.77 -3.49 12.52
CA MET A 155 -4.60 -4.03 13.58
C MET A 155 -5.35 -2.92 14.32
N ALA A 156 -4.67 -1.81 14.63
CA ALA A 156 -5.31 -0.64 15.24
C ALA A 156 -6.40 -0.06 14.32
N HIS A 157 -6.13 0.10 13.02
CA HIS A 157 -7.15 0.53 12.05
C HIS A 157 -8.31 -0.45 11.91
N SER A 158 -8.07 -1.75 12.10
CA SER A 158 -9.08 -2.80 11.95
C SER A 158 -9.99 -2.92 13.17
N LEU A 159 -9.46 -2.69 14.37
CA LEU A 159 -10.18 -2.91 15.63
C LEU A 159 -10.66 -1.63 16.32
N LEU A 160 -10.04 -0.47 16.05
CA LEU A 160 -10.29 0.77 16.80
C LEU A 160 -10.90 1.86 15.94
N ASP A 161 -11.62 2.77 16.60
CA ASP A 161 -12.15 3.97 15.95
C ASP A 161 -11.01 5.00 15.74
N PRO A 162 -10.63 5.30 14.48
CA PRO A 162 -9.52 6.22 14.16
C PRO A 162 -9.79 7.66 14.57
N TRP A 163 -11.05 8.03 14.81
CA TRP A 163 -11.41 9.36 15.29
C TRP A 163 -11.12 9.53 16.79
N THR A 164 -10.89 8.42 17.50
CA THR A 164 -10.64 8.42 18.95
C THR A 164 -9.27 7.87 19.32
N GLN A 165 -8.68 7.02 18.47
CA GLN A 165 -7.41 6.36 18.73
C GLN A 165 -6.40 6.66 17.63
N PRO A 166 -5.12 6.92 17.98
CA PRO A 166 -4.08 7.09 16.98
C PRO A 166 -3.68 5.73 16.37
N PRO A 167 -3.16 5.72 15.13
CA PRO A 167 -2.81 4.50 14.39
C PRO A 167 -1.73 3.64 15.06
N ASP A 168 -0.93 4.20 15.96
CA ASP A 168 0.21 3.54 16.60
C ASP A 168 -0.09 3.01 18.01
N VAL A 169 -1.33 3.15 18.48
CA VAL A 169 -1.70 2.88 19.88
C VAL A 169 -1.50 1.43 20.31
N LEU A 170 -1.63 0.47 19.39
CA LEU A 170 -1.45 -0.96 19.67
C LEU A 170 -0.01 -1.46 19.52
N ILE A 171 0.94 -0.60 19.14
CA ILE A 171 2.34 -0.98 19.03
C ILE A 171 2.84 -1.42 20.41
N GLY A 172 3.25 -2.69 20.51
CA GLY A 172 3.77 -3.26 21.75
C GLY A 172 2.72 -3.72 22.76
N GLN A 173 1.42 -3.62 22.43
CA GLN A 173 0.34 -4.02 23.32
C GLN A 173 -0.07 -5.47 23.08
N LEU A 174 -0.35 -5.82 21.82
CA LEU A 174 -0.78 -7.18 21.42
C LEU A 174 0.38 -8.07 20.93
N GLY A 175 1.58 -7.50 20.81
CA GLY A 175 2.75 -8.20 20.25
C GLY A 175 4.08 -7.60 20.72
N PRO A 176 5.21 -8.28 20.46
CA PRO A 176 6.53 -7.86 20.93
C PRO A 176 6.97 -6.55 20.29
N ILE A 177 7.52 -5.58 21.03
CA ILE A 177 7.89 -4.23 20.54
C ILE A 177 9.06 -4.16 19.54
N ALA A 178 9.80 -5.26 19.36
CA ALA A 178 10.90 -5.36 18.40
C ALA A 178 11.15 -6.82 18.04
N ASN A 179 11.94 -7.05 16.99
CA ASN A 179 12.51 -8.37 16.73
C ASN A 179 13.43 -8.79 17.89
N ASP A 180 13.51 -10.10 18.13
CA ASP A 180 14.38 -10.69 19.15
C ASP A 180 15.87 -10.36 18.93
N VAL A 181 16.25 -10.18 17.66
CA VAL A 181 17.61 -9.77 17.25
C VAL A 181 17.51 -8.50 16.40
N PRO A 182 18.35 -7.48 16.65
CA PRO A 182 18.42 -6.29 15.81
C PRO A 182 18.72 -6.63 14.35
N PHE A 183 18.15 -5.86 13.42
CA PHE A 183 18.52 -5.94 12.01
C PHE A 183 20.01 -5.63 11.81
N LEU A 184 20.63 -6.32 10.86
CA LEU A 184 22.00 -6.04 10.42
C LEU A 184 22.03 -4.70 9.68
N ALA A 185 23.13 -3.95 9.82
CA ALA A 185 23.34 -2.71 9.07
C ALA A 185 23.59 -2.96 7.57
N GLU A 186 23.96 -4.19 7.21
CA GLU A 186 24.33 -4.60 5.86
C GLU A 186 23.48 -5.81 5.42
N PHE A 187 23.34 -5.96 4.10
CA PHE A 187 22.62 -7.08 3.50
C PHE A 187 23.22 -8.43 3.96
N PRO A 188 22.40 -9.43 4.36
CA PRO A 188 20.95 -9.60 4.12
C PRO A 188 19.98 -8.92 5.12
N TYR A 189 20.41 -7.96 5.94
CA TYR A 189 19.61 -7.19 6.93
C TYR A 189 18.92 -8.00 8.04
N LEU A 190 18.54 -9.25 7.80
CA LEU A 190 17.95 -10.17 8.76
C LEU A 190 19.05 -10.91 9.53
N ALA A 191 18.74 -11.27 10.77
CA ALA A 191 19.62 -12.10 11.58
C ALA A 191 19.79 -13.50 10.96
N PRO A 192 20.91 -14.20 11.21
CA PRO A 192 21.07 -15.59 10.83
C PRO A 192 19.94 -16.47 11.40
N PRO A 193 19.55 -17.54 10.69
CA PRO A 193 18.53 -18.47 11.20
C PRO A 193 18.95 -19.07 12.55
N HIS A 194 17.97 -19.26 13.44
CA HIS A 194 18.18 -19.95 14.70
C HIS A 194 18.59 -21.42 14.44
N PRO A 195 19.59 -21.94 15.18
CA PRO A 195 20.05 -23.33 15.04
C PRO A 195 19.00 -24.37 15.47
#